data_AF-A0A821XUI4-F1
#
_entry.id   AF-A0A821XUI4-F1
#
_cell.length_a   1.000
_cell.length_b   1.000
_cell.length_c   1.000
_cell.angle_alpha   90.00
_cell.angle_beta   90.00
_cell.angle_gamma   90.00
#
_symmetry.space_group_name_H-M   'P 1'
#
loop_
_entity.id
_entity.type
_entity.pdbx_description
1 polymer ?
#
loop_
_entity_poly.entity_id
_entity_poly.type
_entity_poly.pdbx_seq_one_letter_code
_entity_poly.pdbx_strand_id
1 'polypeptide(L)'
;MMNSVEEDKESETFIQHSVLFDIPARLQWENNNGYCGETSIQAFGLYYGAWISQKLVRDINHGEYLLQKLSTDDRRNPTNTLTVLHFTYDEWDWKNSSQPQFYDYCSWIKRSIKQGYPVMFVAYLLYMHDELYDHIMPAIGIRYRDTNKYDPNDVLVYFNLYHQRLIERKMSENDLAATRKTCRKHCGEGGCIPLNIDFGIAVKGIVDEDHVTLPVRLSVSAWDEPNPHPAYNQSPTEMDGIVTVRDLIVGKSYVLLRYSSYEYVPTKGTISDFLLSNFDEKHAFVANDTIYIYEDPKKIPSTGSVYYRCVLQPEE
;
A
#
# COMPACT_ATOMS: atom_id res chain seq x y z
N MET A 1 -26.87 58.01 9.47
CA MET A 1 -26.22 56.85 10.11
C MET A 1 -26.82 55.60 9.50
N MET A 2 -26.17 55.06 8.47
CA MET A 2 -26.51 53.77 7.87
C MET A 2 -25.28 52.90 8.06
N ASN A 3 -25.40 51.90 8.92
CA ASN A 3 -24.38 50.89 9.15
C ASN A 3 -24.33 49.99 7.91
N SER A 4 -23.22 50.02 7.18
CA SER A 4 -22.84 48.98 6.24
C SER A 4 -22.42 47.75 7.02
N VAL A 5 -23.21 46.70 6.93
CA VAL A 5 -22.82 45.35 7.33
C VAL A 5 -21.87 44.86 6.24
N GLU A 6 -20.57 44.79 6.54
CA GLU A 6 -19.63 43.96 5.78
C GLU A 6 -19.99 42.50 6.08
N GLU A 7 -20.59 41.83 5.09
CA GLU A 7 -20.68 40.38 5.06
C GLU A 7 -19.28 39.80 4.80
N ASP A 8 -18.67 39.29 5.87
CA ASP A 8 -17.54 38.36 5.80
C ASP A 8 -17.95 37.14 4.97
N LYS A 9 -17.57 37.13 3.68
CA LYS A 9 -17.52 35.92 2.89
C LYS A 9 -16.27 35.15 3.29
N GLU A 10 -16.39 34.29 4.29
CA GLU A 10 -15.47 33.16 4.45
C GLU A 10 -15.48 32.38 3.13
N SER A 11 -14.39 32.46 2.38
CA SER A 11 -14.22 31.71 1.15
C SER A 11 -14.12 30.23 1.51
N GLU A 12 -15.18 29.46 1.26
CA GLU A 12 -15.11 28.00 1.25
C GLU A 12 -13.97 27.58 0.30
N THR A 13 -12.91 27.03 0.87
CA THR A 13 -11.73 26.54 0.14
C THR A 13 -12.06 25.18 -0.46
N PHE A 14 -12.62 25.18 -1.67
CA PHE A 14 -13.01 23.96 -2.35
C PHE A 14 -11.79 23.10 -2.77
N ILE A 15 -11.81 21.82 -2.40
CA ILE A 15 -10.95 20.76 -2.96
C ILE A 15 -11.25 20.62 -4.45
N GLN A 16 -10.21 20.49 -5.29
CA GLN A 16 -10.36 20.51 -6.76
C GLN A 16 -9.98 19.18 -7.43
N HIS A 17 -9.07 18.42 -6.83
CA HIS A 17 -8.53 17.18 -7.38
C HIS A 17 -8.54 16.06 -6.35
N SER A 18 -8.61 14.81 -6.83
CA SER A 18 -8.51 13.63 -5.98
C SER A 18 -7.78 12.50 -6.71
N VAL A 19 -6.90 11.81 -5.99
CA VAL A 19 -6.37 10.50 -6.37
C VAL A 19 -6.85 9.50 -5.34
N LEU A 20 -7.40 8.38 -5.78
CA LEU A 20 -7.78 7.28 -4.92
C LEU A 20 -7.45 5.97 -5.65
N PHE A 21 -6.58 5.17 -5.05
CA PHE A 21 -6.23 3.87 -5.57
C PHE A 21 -7.30 2.85 -5.21
N ASP A 22 -7.50 1.90 -6.12
CA ASP A 22 -8.35 0.73 -5.94
C ASP A 22 -7.59 -0.33 -5.10
N ILE A 23 -7.26 0.07 -3.88
CA ILE A 23 -6.61 -0.77 -2.88
C ILE A 23 -7.72 -1.24 -1.94
N PRO A 24 -7.94 -2.56 -1.78
CA PRO A 24 -8.97 -3.04 -0.88
C PRO A 24 -8.55 -2.87 0.58
N ALA A 25 -9.54 -2.66 1.46
CA ALA A 25 -9.31 -2.71 2.89
C ALA A 25 -8.92 -4.13 3.33
N ARG A 26 -8.01 -4.21 4.31
CA ARG A 26 -7.56 -5.46 4.92
C ARG A 26 -7.66 -5.39 6.44
N LEU A 27 -7.83 -6.55 7.08
CA LEU A 27 -7.83 -6.69 8.54
C LEU A 27 -6.48 -7.17 9.04
N GLN A 28 -5.84 -6.41 9.94
CA GLN A 28 -4.64 -6.89 10.61
C GLN A 28 -4.97 -7.86 11.74
N TRP A 29 -4.02 -8.75 12.04
CA TRP A 29 -4.04 -9.49 13.29
C TRP A 29 -3.52 -8.65 14.46
N GLU A 30 -4.11 -8.84 15.65
CA GLU A 30 -3.81 -8.02 16.84
C GLU A 30 -2.79 -8.65 17.81
N ASN A 31 -2.38 -9.91 17.61
CA ASN A 31 -1.33 -10.53 18.43
C ASN A 31 0.08 -10.13 18.00
N ASN A 32 1.06 -10.45 18.85
CA ASN A 32 2.49 -10.23 18.59
C ASN A 32 2.79 -8.79 18.17
N ASN A 33 2.25 -7.84 18.94
CA ASN A 33 2.33 -6.39 18.73
C ASN A 33 1.70 -5.88 17.42
N GLY A 34 0.77 -6.64 16.85
CA GLY A 34 0.03 -6.27 15.65
C GLY A 34 0.76 -6.64 14.36
N TYR A 35 0.03 -6.63 13.25
CA TYR A 35 0.51 -6.96 11.89
C TYR A 35 0.27 -5.80 10.91
N CYS A 36 0.38 -4.56 11.39
CA CYS A 36 -0.03 -3.36 10.67
C CYS A 36 0.78 -3.13 9.39
N GLY A 37 2.10 -3.32 9.45
CA GLY A 37 2.97 -3.21 8.28
C GLY A 37 2.73 -4.37 7.30
N GLU A 38 2.55 -5.59 7.81
CA GLU A 38 2.35 -6.79 6.98
C GLU A 38 1.04 -6.68 6.20
N THR A 39 0.00 -6.20 6.87
CA THR A 39 -1.32 -5.98 6.28
C THR A 39 -1.31 -4.83 5.27
N SER A 40 -0.49 -3.79 5.50
CA SER A 40 -0.25 -2.71 4.52
C SER A 40 0.41 -3.26 3.25
N ILE A 41 1.45 -4.10 3.40
CA ILE A 41 2.11 -4.77 2.27
C ILE A 41 1.15 -5.72 1.55
N GLN A 42 0.32 -6.48 2.27
CA GLN A 42 -0.72 -7.32 1.68
C GLN A 42 -1.69 -6.50 0.81
N ALA A 43 -2.16 -5.36 1.31
CA ALA A 43 -3.05 -4.47 0.56
C ALA A 43 -2.39 -3.93 -0.72
N PHE A 44 -1.11 -3.56 -0.64
CA PHE A 44 -0.35 -3.10 -1.81
C PHE A 44 -0.03 -4.23 -2.79
N GLY A 45 0.22 -5.44 -2.28
CA GLY A 45 0.35 -6.63 -3.11
C GLY A 45 -0.87 -6.81 -4.00
N LEU A 46 -2.08 -6.72 -3.43
CA LEU A 46 -3.32 -6.85 -4.21
C LEU A 46 -3.40 -5.81 -5.33
N TYR A 47 -3.01 -4.57 -5.05
CA TYR A 47 -2.94 -3.50 -6.05
C TYR A 47 -1.93 -3.75 -7.17
N TYR A 48 -0.88 -4.52 -6.89
CA TYR A 48 0.18 -4.88 -7.82
C TYR A 48 0.11 -6.34 -8.30
N GLY A 49 -1.08 -6.96 -8.18
CA GLY A 49 -1.34 -8.28 -8.76
C GLY A 49 -0.74 -9.43 -7.96
N ALA A 50 -0.68 -9.32 -6.64
CA ALA A 50 -0.17 -10.35 -5.74
C ALA A 50 -1.02 -10.53 -4.48
N TRP A 51 -1.23 -11.77 -4.07
CA TRP A 51 -1.64 -12.12 -2.71
C TRP A 51 -0.40 -12.43 -1.90
N ILE A 52 -0.25 -11.84 -0.71
CA ILE A 52 0.87 -12.06 0.19
C ILE A 52 0.31 -12.14 1.61
N SER A 53 0.40 -13.30 2.25
CA SER A 53 -0.10 -13.51 3.62
C SER A 53 0.66 -12.65 4.65
N GLN A 54 -0.05 -12.18 5.68
CA GLN A 54 0.54 -11.39 6.77
C GLN A 54 1.68 -12.16 7.44
N LYS A 55 1.50 -13.47 7.63
CA LYS A 55 2.54 -14.34 8.19
C LYS A 55 3.80 -14.40 7.32
N LEU A 56 3.66 -14.53 5.99
CA LEU A 56 4.82 -14.60 5.11
C LEU A 56 5.64 -13.31 5.17
N VAL A 57 5.00 -12.14 5.18
CA VAL A 57 5.69 -10.86 5.31
C VAL A 57 6.47 -10.79 6.64
N ARG A 58 5.84 -11.18 7.75
CA ARG A 58 6.48 -11.25 9.08
C ARG A 58 7.69 -12.18 9.09
N ASP A 59 7.57 -13.35 8.45
CA ASP A 59 8.62 -14.36 8.41
C ASP A 59 9.84 -13.88 7.60
N ILE A 60 9.61 -13.23 6.44
CA ILE A 60 10.65 -12.61 5.61
C ILE A 60 11.35 -11.48 6.37
N ASN A 61 10.59 -10.64 7.07
CA ASN A 61 11.14 -9.53 7.83
C ASN A 61 11.88 -9.96 9.11
N HIS A 62 11.73 -11.23 9.50
CA HIS A 62 12.25 -11.78 10.76
C HIS A 62 11.78 -10.97 12.00
N GLY A 63 10.59 -10.36 11.94
CA GLY A 63 10.06 -9.52 13.01
C GLY A 63 9.00 -8.51 12.58
N GLU A 64 8.48 -7.75 13.54
CA GLU A 64 7.30 -6.86 13.38
C GLU A 64 7.58 -5.50 12.74
N TYR A 65 8.82 -5.02 12.76
CA TYR A 65 9.13 -3.66 12.35
C TYR A 65 9.37 -3.58 10.84
N LEU A 66 8.35 -3.17 10.11
CA LEU A 66 8.39 -2.94 8.66
C LEU A 66 8.63 -1.46 8.28
N LEU A 67 8.87 -0.61 9.29
CA LEU A 67 9.45 0.72 9.15
C LEU A 67 10.51 0.91 10.24
N GLN A 68 11.45 1.83 10.02
CA GLN A 68 12.63 2.03 10.87
C GLN A 68 12.32 1.92 12.37
N LYS A 69 13.06 1.06 13.07
CA LYS A 69 13.21 1.14 14.53
C LYS A 69 14.60 1.68 14.83
N LEU A 70 14.77 2.46 15.89
CA LEU A 70 16.10 2.71 16.48
C LEU A 70 16.62 1.43 17.16
N SER A 71 16.70 0.33 16.40
CA SER A 71 17.21 -0.97 16.83
C SER A 71 18.64 -1.10 16.34
N THR A 72 19.53 -1.55 17.22
CA THR A 72 20.92 -1.89 16.90
C THR A 72 21.07 -3.29 16.28
N ASP A 73 19.96 -4.00 16.01
CA ASP A 73 19.97 -5.33 15.36
C ASP A 73 19.92 -5.16 13.83
N ASP A 74 21.10 -5.16 13.19
CA ASP A 74 21.30 -5.04 11.73
C ASP A 74 20.58 -6.11 10.88
N ARG A 75 20.02 -7.16 11.51
CA ARG A 75 19.26 -8.21 10.80
C ARG A 75 17.85 -7.77 10.38
N ARG A 76 17.35 -6.65 10.92
CA ARG A 76 16.01 -6.13 10.61
C ARG A 76 16.15 -4.91 9.73
N ASN A 77 16.16 -5.15 8.42
CA ASN A 77 16.04 -4.10 7.45
C ASN A 77 14.62 -4.13 6.85
N PRO A 78 13.72 -3.21 7.27
CA PRO A 78 12.33 -3.21 6.82
C PRO A 78 12.19 -3.19 5.29
N THR A 79 13.17 -2.63 4.58
CA THR A 79 13.15 -2.53 3.12
C THR A 79 13.73 -3.74 2.40
N ASN A 80 14.43 -4.61 3.13
CA ASN A 80 14.78 -5.94 2.62
C ASN A 80 13.52 -6.76 2.32
N THR A 81 12.46 -6.62 3.12
CA THR A 81 11.20 -7.33 2.89
C THR A 81 10.55 -6.95 1.56
N LEU A 82 10.49 -5.66 1.24
CA LEU A 82 9.97 -5.19 -0.05
C LEU A 82 10.84 -5.63 -1.23
N THR A 83 12.17 -5.59 -1.06
CA THR A 83 13.12 -6.10 -2.05
C THR A 83 12.91 -7.60 -2.32
N VAL A 84 12.82 -8.42 -1.27
CA VAL A 84 12.58 -9.87 -1.38
C VAL A 84 11.24 -10.17 -2.05
N LEU A 85 10.20 -9.37 -1.76
CA LEU A 85 8.88 -9.50 -2.38
C LEU A 85 8.80 -8.87 -3.79
N HIS A 86 9.92 -8.42 -4.34
CA HIS A 86 10.04 -7.84 -5.68
C HIS A 86 9.19 -6.56 -5.87
N PHE A 87 9.17 -5.69 -4.86
CA PHE A 87 8.63 -4.33 -4.98
C PHE A 87 9.75 -3.31 -5.21
N THR A 88 9.46 -2.29 -6.03
CA THR A 88 10.22 -1.05 -6.07
C THR A 88 9.61 -0.04 -5.10
N TYR A 89 10.44 0.75 -4.43
CA TYR A 89 9.99 1.68 -3.39
C TYR A 89 10.95 2.86 -3.24
N ASP A 90 10.43 3.96 -2.68
CA ASP A 90 11.22 5.10 -2.20
C ASP A 90 10.95 5.30 -0.70
N GLU A 91 12.00 5.40 0.11
CA GLU A 91 11.89 5.71 1.54
C GLU A 91 11.89 7.23 1.76
N TRP A 92 11.15 7.67 2.79
CA TRP A 92 11.24 9.04 3.26
C TRP A 92 12.59 9.32 3.95
N ASP A 93 13.30 10.36 3.52
CA ASP A 93 14.60 10.76 4.08
C ASP A 93 14.43 11.57 5.37
N TRP A 94 13.96 10.89 6.42
CA TRP A 94 13.77 11.50 7.73
C TRP A 94 15.08 12.01 8.36
N LYS A 95 16.25 11.48 7.97
CA LYS A 95 17.54 11.87 8.58
C LYS A 95 17.99 13.27 8.15
N ASN A 96 17.73 13.62 6.90
CA ASN A 96 18.15 14.91 6.33
C ASN A 96 17.00 15.93 6.21
N SER A 97 15.82 15.59 6.72
CA SER A 97 14.63 16.46 6.66
C SER A 97 14.63 17.54 7.74
N SER A 98 14.05 18.70 7.40
CA SER A 98 13.94 19.84 8.30
C SER A 98 12.94 19.57 9.43
N GLN A 99 13.09 20.26 10.57
CA GLN A 99 12.18 20.14 11.72
C GLN A 99 11.21 21.34 11.75
N PRO A 100 9.90 21.13 12.04
CA PRO A 100 9.24 19.83 12.17
C PRO A 100 9.09 19.12 10.80
N GLN A 101 9.30 17.79 10.78
CA GLN A 101 9.31 17.01 9.52
C GLN A 101 7.95 16.93 8.84
N PHE A 102 6.87 17.04 9.61
CA PHE A 102 5.50 16.83 9.15
C PHE A 102 5.13 17.56 7.84
N TYR A 103 5.60 18.80 7.64
CA TYR A 103 5.24 19.59 6.45
C TYR A 103 5.92 19.06 5.18
N ASP A 104 7.22 18.79 5.26
CA ASP A 104 7.99 18.23 4.14
C ASP A 104 7.55 16.78 3.87
N TYR A 105 7.22 16.03 4.93
CA TYR A 105 6.68 14.68 4.88
C TYR A 105 5.32 14.63 4.17
N CYS A 106 4.36 15.49 4.54
CA CYS A 106 3.07 15.58 3.85
C CYS A 106 3.23 15.99 2.37
N SER A 107 4.18 16.89 2.08
CA SER A 107 4.53 17.23 0.69
C SER A 107 5.10 16.04 -0.08
N TRP A 108 5.88 15.19 0.58
CA TRP A 108 6.38 13.94 0.00
C TRP A 108 5.25 12.92 -0.22
N ILE A 109 4.39 12.66 0.76
CA ILE A 109 3.21 11.79 0.60
C ILE A 109 2.36 12.24 -0.58
N LYS A 110 2.03 13.54 -0.65
CA LYS A 110 1.26 14.13 -1.74
C LYS A 110 1.91 13.88 -3.11
N ARG A 111 3.22 14.11 -3.23
CA ARG A 111 3.95 13.88 -4.49
C ARG A 111 3.98 12.39 -4.87
N SER A 112 4.14 11.49 -3.91
CA SER A 112 4.14 10.04 -4.14
C SER A 112 2.78 9.57 -4.65
N ILE A 113 1.70 9.93 -3.94
CA ILE A 113 0.34 9.53 -4.34
C ILE A 113 -0.04 10.13 -5.70
N LYS A 114 0.33 11.39 -5.99
CA LYS A 114 0.10 11.99 -7.31
C LYS A 114 0.84 11.26 -8.46
N GLN A 115 1.95 10.59 -8.17
CA GLN A 115 2.69 9.78 -9.14
C GLN A 115 2.14 8.35 -9.29
N GLY A 116 1.09 7.99 -8.55
CA GLY A 116 0.50 6.66 -8.60
C GLY A 116 1.04 5.69 -7.55
N TYR A 117 1.78 6.17 -6.55
CA TYR A 117 2.46 5.35 -5.55
C TYR A 117 1.74 5.42 -4.20
N PRO A 118 1.09 4.34 -3.72
CA PRO A 118 0.58 4.30 -2.36
C PRO A 118 1.71 4.33 -1.33
N VAL A 119 1.39 4.82 -0.12
CA VAL A 119 2.40 5.09 0.91
C VAL A 119 2.06 4.36 2.20
N MET A 120 3.01 3.61 2.77
CA MET A 120 2.94 3.22 4.17
C MET A 120 3.44 4.38 5.03
N PHE A 121 2.69 4.74 6.06
CA PHE A 121 3.07 5.79 7.00
C PHE A 121 2.82 5.36 8.45
N VAL A 122 3.49 6.05 9.38
CA VAL A 122 3.40 5.75 10.81
C VAL A 122 2.46 6.69 11.56
N ALA A 123 1.92 6.23 12.68
CA ALA A 123 1.13 7.05 13.59
C ALA A 123 1.38 6.72 15.06
N TYR A 124 1.16 7.75 15.89
CA TYR A 124 0.90 7.63 17.31
C TYR A 124 -0.57 7.27 17.56
N LEU A 125 -0.79 6.41 18.55
CA LEU A 125 -2.09 6.04 19.09
C LEU A 125 -2.22 6.48 20.55
N LEU A 126 -3.42 6.90 20.91
CA LEU A 126 -3.80 7.18 22.30
C LEU A 126 -3.64 5.90 23.14
N TYR A 127 -3.06 6.05 24.33
CA TYR A 127 -2.75 4.97 25.30
C TYR A 127 -1.59 4.03 24.92
N MET A 128 -0.89 4.31 23.82
CA MET A 128 0.32 3.60 23.43
C MET A 128 1.56 4.46 23.68
N HIS A 129 2.72 3.81 23.82
CA HIS A 129 3.90 4.43 24.43
C HIS A 129 5.20 4.15 23.67
N ASP A 130 5.15 3.61 22.46
CA ASP A 130 6.37 3.41 21.69
C ASP A 130 7.04 4.76 21.37
N GLU A 131 8.36 4.81 21.44
CA GLU A 131 9.07 6.08 21.32
C GLU A 131 8.89 6.72 19.94
N LEU A 132 8.83 5.89 18.90
CA LEU A 132 8.87 6.33 17.50
C LEU A 132 7.48 6.37 16.85
N TYR A 133 6.68 5.32 17.02
CA TYR A 133 5.31 5.18 16.51
C TYR A 133 4.68 3.90 17.04
N ASP A 134 3.35 3.76 17.00
CA ASP A 134 2.64 2.52 17.43
C ASP A 134 1.90 1.80 16.30
N HIS A 135 1.69 2.45 15.15
CA HIS A 135 0.88 1.90 14.08
C HIS A 135 1.42 2.26 12.70
N ILE A 136 1.24 1.36 11.73
CA ILE A 136 1.58 1.55 10.32
C ILE A 136 0.28 1.44 9.51
N MET A 137 0.06 2.34 8.56
CA MET A 137 -1.18 2.36 7.78
C MET A 137 -0.89 2.62 6.29
N PRO A 138 -1.72 2.05 5.39
CA PRO A 138 -1.65 2.34 3.97
C PRO A 138 -2.44 3.61 3.63
N ALA A 139 -1.74 4.66 3.25
CA ALA A 139 -2.31 5.78 2.52
C ALA A 139 -2.55 5.39 1.06
N ILE A 140 -3.80 5.52 0.64
CA ILE A 140 -4.27 5.04 -0.67
C ILE A 140 -4.85 6.16 -1.54
N GLY A 141 -4.84 7.39 -1.04
CA GLY A 141 -5.38 8.51 -1.79
C GLY A 141 -5.15 9.85 -1.12
N ILE A 142 -5.41 10.90 -1.88
CA ILE A 142 -5.35 12.28 -1.42
C ILE A 142 -6.37 13.13 -2.16
N ARG A 143 -7.02 14.04 -1.45
CA ARG A 143 -7.81 15.12 -2.03
C ARG A 143 -7.06 16.44 -1.85
N TYR A 144 -6.91 17.21 -2.92
CA TYR A 144 -6.03 18.38 -2.94
C TYR A 144 -6.54 19.47 -3.88
N ARG A 145 -5.95 20.67 -3.78
CA ARG A 145 -6.25 21.79 -4.69
C ARG A 145 -5.45 21.69 -5.96
N ASP A 146 -4.29 22.33 -6.10
CA ASP A 146 -3.31 22.02 -7.15
C ASP A 146 -1.95 22.66 -6.84
N THR A 147 -1.14 21.99 -6.03
CA THR A 147 0.28 22.32 -5.83
C THR A 147 1.02 21.02 -5.46
N ASN A 148 2.35 20.96 -5.63
CA ASN A 148 3.20 19.90 -5.05
C ASN A 148 3.72 20.25 -3.65
N LYS A 149 3.21 21.35 -3.06
CA LYS A 149 3.59 21.85 -1.75
C LYS A 149 2.57 21.39 -0.70
N TYR A 150 3.01 21.40 0.54
CA TYR A 150 2.16 21.26 1.71
C TYR A 150 0.98 22.25 1.65
N ASP A 151 -0.22 21.74 1.91
CA ASP A 151 -1.42 22.53 2.12
C ASP A 151 -2.20 21.89 3.27
N PRO A 152 -2.46 22.61 4.37
CA PRO A 152 -3.17 22.06 5.52
C PRO A 152 -4.63 21.65 5.22
N ASN A 153 -5.16 22.06 4.07
CA ASN A 153 -6.50 21.68 3.62
C ASN A 153 -6.51 20.43 2.73
N ASP A 154 -5.35 19.91 2.32
CA ASP A 154 -5.30 18.61 1.66
C ASP A 154 -5.81 17.53 2.62
N VAL A 155 -6.50 16.52 2.09
CA VAL A 155 -7.07 15.42 2.88
C VAL A 155 -6.38 14.13 2.49
N LEU A 156 -5.69 13.49 3.44
CA LEU A 156 -5.13 12.15 3.28
C LEU A 156 -6.25 11.11 3.43
N VAL A 157 -6.27 10.13 2.52
CA VAL A 157 -7.24 9.03 2.50
C VAL A 157 -6.50 7.70 2.73
N TYR A 158 -6.90 6.94 3.74
CA TYR A 158 -6.19 5.74 4.17
C TYR A 158 -7.11 4.73 4.88
N PHE A 159 -6.63 3.49 5.06
CA PHE A 159 -7.26 2.51 5.95
C PHE A 159 -6.52 2.45 7.28
N ASN A 160 -7.26 2.22 8.38
CA ASN A 160 -6.64 2.00 9.69
C ASN A 160 -6.35 0.52 10.00
N LEU A 161 -6.74 -0.39 9.09
CA LEU A 161 -6.53 -1.85 9.19
C LEU A 161 -7.39 -2.60 10.22
N TYR A 162 -8.38 -1.95 10.83
CA TYR A 162 -9.35 -2.58 11.75
C TYR A 162 -10.75 -2.71 11.16
N HIS A 163 -11.04 -1.94 10.10
CA HIS A 163 -12.33 -1.92 9.45
C HIS A 163 -12.21 -1.53 7.98
N GLN A 164 -13.25 -1.84 7.20
CA GLN A 164 -13.31 -1.51 5.78
C GLN A 164 -13.55 -0.01 5.47
N ARG A 165 -13.82 0.81 6.50
CA ARG A 165 -14.10 2.23 6.32
C ARG A 165 -12.82 3.02 6.02
N LEU A 166 -12.90 3.88 5.01
CA LEU A 166 -11.88 4.89 4.73
C LEU A 166 -11.82 5.94 5.84
N ILE A 167 -10.60 6.26 6.25
CA ILE A 167 -10.31 7.40 7.09
C ILE A 167 -9.87 8.55 6.18
N GLU A 168 -10.45 9.72 6.41
CA GLU A 168 -10.13 10.96 5.72
C GLU A 168 -9.77 12.02 6.77
N ARG A 169 -8.56 12.57 6.69
CA ARG A 169 -8.06 13.58 7.64
C ARG A 169 -7.34 14.70 6.92
N LYS A 170 -7.56 15.94 7.34
CA LYS A 170 -6.81 17.09 6.85
C LYS A 170 -5.34 16.95 7.23
N MET A 171 -4.43 17.18 6.30
CA MET A 171 -2.98 17.22 6.51
C MET A 171 -2.57 18.46 7.30
N SER A 172 -3.12 18.65 8.49
CA SER A 172 -2.86 19.79 9.37
C SER A 172 -2.51 19.31 10.78
N GLU A 173 -1.79 20.14 11.53
CA GLU A 173 -1.41 19.82 12.92
C GLU A 173 -2.59 19.74 13.88
N ASN A 174 -3.72 20.36 13.55
CA ASN A 174 -4.94 20.29 14.37
C ASN A 174 -5.73 19.00 14.12
N ASP A 175 -5.37 18.25 13.08
CA ASP A 175 -6.06 17.04 12.68
C ASP A 175 -5.08 15.87 12.62
N LEU A 176 -4.30 15.76 11.55
CA LEU A 176 -3.49 14.57 11.28
C LEU A 176 -2.16 14.51 12.06
N ALA A 177 -1.60 15.62 12.53
CA ALA A 177 -0.29 15.61 13.21
C ALA A 177 -0.40 15.72 14.74
N ALA A 178 0.55 15.14 15.47
CA ALA A 178 0.74 15.44 16.89
C ALA A 178 2.15 15.07 17.38
N THR A 179 2.51 15.59 18.55
CA THR A 179 3.58 14.98 19.35
C THR A 179 3.05 13.74 20.07
N ARG A 180 3.93 12.84 20.51
CA ARG A 180 3.56 11.69 21.35
C ARG A 180 2.70 12.09 22.56
N LYS A 181 3.02 13.22 23.21
CA LYS A 181 2.29 13.72 24.37
C LYS A 181 0.92 14.31 24.04
N THR A 182 0.73 14.79 22.82
CA THR A 182 -0.48 15.52 22.41
C THR A 182 -1.41 14.71 21.52
N CYS A 183 -1.00 13.53 21.03
CA CYS A 183 -1.92 12.69 20.27
C CYS A 183 -3.08 12.22 21.16
N ARG A 184 -4.32 12.41 20.67
CA ARG A 184 -5.56 12.03 21.34
C ARG A 184 -6.45 11.12 20.49
N LYS A 185 -5.88 10.53 19.45
CA LYS A 185 -6.58 9.69 18.47
C LYS A 185 -6.31 8.22 18.75
N HIS A 186 -7.38 7.43 18.84
CA HIS A 186 -7.27 5.98 18.99
C HIS A 186 -7.14 5.29 17.62
N CYS A 187 -6.98 3.97 17.60
CA CYS A 187 -6.80 3.19 16.37
C CYS A 187 -7.96 3.35 15.37
N GLY A 188 -9.20 3.39 15.87
CA GLY A 188 -10.41 3.63 15.09
C GLY A 188 -10.41 4.97 14.33
N GLU A 189 -9.69 5.97 14.84
CA GLU A 189 -9.55 7.29 14.20
C GLU A 189 -8.29 7.42 13.34
N GLY A 190 -7.48 6.36 13.26
CA GLY A 190 -6.26 6.34 12.46
C GLY A 190 -5.09 7.13 13.05
N GLY A 191 -5.11 7.41 14.36
CA GLY A 191 -3.97 8.00 15.07
C GLY A 191 -3.59 9.44 14.66
N CYS A 192 -2.34 9.80 14.98
CA CYS A 192 -1.71 11.06 14.60
C CYS A 192 -0.31 10.79 14.01
N ILE A 193 0.02 11.35 12.85
CA ILE A 193 1.38 11.34 12.30
C ILE A 193 2.30 12.11 13.26
N PRO A 194 3.49 11.59 13.60
CA PRO A 194 4.46 12.30 14.41
C PRO A 194 4.84 13.67 13.82
N LEU A 195 4.85 14.72 14.64
CA LEU A 195 5.18 16.06 14.18
C LEU A 195 6.67 16.23 13.79
N ASN A 196 7.57 15.56 14.53
CA ASN A 196 9.01 15.83 14.48
C ASN A 196 9.82 14.75 13.78
N ILE A 197 9.54 13.46 14.03
CA ILE A 197 10.27 12.35 13.42
C ILE A 197 9.23 11.40 12.85
N ASP A 198 9.13 11.36 11.53
CA ASP A 198 8.18 10.53 10.80
C ASP A 198 8.91 9.52 9.89
N PHE A 199 8.19 8.47 9.51
CA PHE A 199 8.71 7.38 8.68
C PHE A 199 7.67 7.02 7.64
N GLY A 200 8.11 6.75 6.41
CA GLY A 200 7.22 6.25 5.39
C GLY A 200 7.95 5.65 4.21
N ILE A 201 7.22 4.82 3.48
CA ILE A 201 7.68 4.18 2.24
C ILE A 201 6.60 4.35 1.18
N ALA A 202 6.96 4.92 0.04
CA ALA A 202 6.14 4.90 -1.16
C ALA A 202 6.45 3.62 -1.94
N VAL A 203 5.47 2.75 -2.13
CA VAL A 203 5.62 1.55 -2.97
C VAL A 203 5.25 1.94 -4.40
N LYS A 204 6.20 1.76 -5.33
CA LYS A 204 6.10 2.31 -6.69
C LYS A 204 5.54 1.31 -7.69
N GLY A 205 5.75 0.03 -7.41
CA GLY A 205 5.30 -1.06 -8.25
C GLY A 205 6.11 -2.31 -8.02
N ILE A 206 6.02 -3.20 -8.98
CA ILE A 206 6.82 -4.43 -9.03
C ILE A 206 8.20 -4.14 -9.63
N VAL A 207 9.17 -5.01 -9.34
CA VAL A 207 10.44 -5.02 -10.08
C VAL A 207 10.21 -5.69 -11.44
N ASP A 208 10.43 -4.92 -12.49
CA ASP A 208 10.40 -5.32 -13.91
C ASP A 208 11.41 -4.42 -14.64
N GLU A 209 12.70 -4.78 -14.53
CA GLU A 209 13.82 -3.95 -14.98
C GLU A 209 13.79 -3.63 -16.48
N ASP A 210 13.23 -4.54 -17.28
CA ASP A 210 13.13 -4.42 -18.74
C ASP A 210 11.75 -3.90 -19.21
N HIS A 211 10.84 -3.62 -18.28
CA HIS A 211 9.51 -3.05 -18.53
C HIS A 211 8.68 -3.86 -19.54
N VAL A 212 8.70 -5.19 -19.44
CA VAL A 212 7.99 -6.08 -20.37
C VAL A 212 6.62 -6.53 -19.88
N THR A 213 6.30 -6.25 -18.61
CA THR A 213 5.04 -6.65 -17.98
C THR A 213 4.01 -5.52 -18.00
N LEU A 214 2.72 -5.89 -18.02
CA LEU A 214 1.61 -4.95 -17.92
C LEU A 214 1.12 -4.79 -16.48
N PRO A 215 0.45 -3.66 -16.13
CA PRO A 215 -0.16 -3.49 -14.83
C PRO A 215 -1.24 -4.55 -14.56
N VAL A 216 -1.09 -5.24 -13.44
CA VAL A 216 -2.05 -6.26 -12.96
C VAL A 216 -2.55 -5.87 -11.57
N ARG A 217 -3.84 -6.02 -11.33
CA ARG A 217 -4.45 -5.98 -9.99
C ARG A 217 -5.10 -7.30 -9.66
N LEU A 218 -5.15 -7.61 -8.38
CA LEU A 218 -5.81 -8.78 -7.83
C LEU A 218 -6.85 -8.34 -6.79
N SER A 219 -8.07 -8.86 -6.92
CA SER A 219 -9.09 -8.83 -5.88
C SER A 219 -9.30 -10.24 -5.35
N VAL A 220 -9.52 -10.38 -4.04
CA VAL A 220 -9.83 -11.66 -3.39
C VAL A 220 -11.18 -11.59 -2.66
N SER A 221 -11.88 -12.72 -2.53
CA SER A 221 -13.24 -12.75 -1.96
C SER A 221 -13.34 -12.49 -0.45
N ALA A 222 -12.24 -12.63 0.29
CA ALA A 222 -12.20 -12.33 1.73
C ALA A 222 -11.41 -11.04 1.98
N TRP A 223 -11.87 -10.19 2.90
CA TRP A 223 -11.17 -8.94 3.29
C TRP A 223 -10.22 -9.15 4.49
N ASP A 224 -10.40 -10.25 5.20
CA ASP A 224 -9.57 -10.71 6.32
C ASP A 224 -8.77 -11.96 5.94
N GLU A 225 -7.79 -12.30 6.77
CA GLU A 225 -6.96 -13.51 6.63
C GLU A 225 -7.11 -14.35 7.91
N PRO A 226 -7.34 -15.67 7.83
CA PRO A 226 -7.36 -16.53 9.02
C PRO A 226 -6.03 -16.46 9.77
N ASN A 227 -6.09 -16.20 11.08
CA ASN A 227 -4.94 -16.11 11.96
C ASN A 227 -4.50 -17.50 12.48
N PRO A 228 -3.34 -18.02 12.02
CA PRO A 228 -2.89 -19.37 12.40
C PRO A 228 -2.21 -19.39 13.78
N HIS A 229 -2.08 -18.26 14.47
CA HIS A 229 -1.43 -18.21 15.77
C HIS A 229 -2.14 -19.13 16.78
N PRO A 230 -1.42 -19.89 17.64
CA PRO A 230 -2.03 -20.89 18.52
C PRO A 230 -3.17 -20.40 19.42
N ALA A 231 -3.15 -19.11 19.79
CA ALA A 231 -4.20 -18.49 20.60
C ALA A 231 -5.55 -18.34 19.86
N TYR A 232 -5.54 -18.24 18.52
CA TYR A 232 -6.75 -18.11 17.70
C TYR A 232 -7.06 -19.38 16.91
N ASN A 233 -6.00 -20.10 16.48
CA ASN A 233 -6.07 -21.41 15.84
C ASN A 233 -7.05 -21.47 14.65
N GLN A 234 -7.10 -20.41 13.84
CA GLN A 234 -7.96 -20.37 12.66
C GLN A 234 -7.29 -21.15 11.52
N SER A 235 -8.06 -22.00 10.85
CA SER A 235 -7.56 -22.81 9.73
C SER A 235 -7.39 -21.97 8.47
N PRO A 236 -6.36 -22.26 7.64
CA PRO A 236 -6.24 -21.67 6.30
C PRO A 236 -7.52 -21.85 5.48
N THR A 237 -7.80 -20.89 4.62
CA THR A 237 -8.95 -20.92 3.71
C THR A 237 -8.53 -20.71 2.27
N GLU A 238 -9.44 -21.00 1.36
CA GLU A 238 -9.30 -20.81 -0.08
C GLU A 238 -10.20 -19.67 -0.53
N MET A 239 -9.64 -18.72 -1.27
CA MET A 239 -10.34 -17.52 -1.74
C MET A 239 -10.49 -17.53 -3.25
N ASP A 240 -11.55 -16.90 -3.73
CA ASP A 240 -11.69 -16.57 -5.15
C ASP A 240 -10.77 -15.41 -5.51
N GLY A 241 -10.17 -15.46 -6.69
CA GLY A 241 -9.29 -14.43 -7.22
C GLY A 241 -9.83 -13.84 -8.51
N ILE A 242 -9.90 -12.52 -8.60
CA ILE A 242 -10.21 -11.79 -9.84
C ILE A 242 -8.99 -10.96 -10.21
N VAL A 243 -8.40 -11.27 -11.35
CA VAL A 243 -7.23 -10.58 -11.90
C VAL A 243 -7.69 -9.57 -12.95
N THR A 244 -7.26 -8.32 -12.80
CA THR A 244 -7.52 -7.26 -13.77
C THR A 244 -6.21 -6.83 -14.41
N VAL A 245 -6.07 -7.04 -15.72
CA VAL A 245 -4.94 -6.54 -16.52
C VAL A 245 -5.35 -5.24 -17.20
N ARG A 246 -4.48 -4.24 -17.20
CA ARG A 246 -4.72 -2.92 -17.82
C ARG A 246 -3.69 -2.59 -18.89
N ASP A 247 -3.93 -1.49 -19.58
CA ASP A 247 -3.07 -0.91 -20.62
C ASP A 247 -2.82 -1.86 -21.80
N LEU A 248 -3.81 -2.70 -22.09
CA LEU A 248 -3.79 -3.62 -23.22
C LEU A 248 -4.03 -2.88 -24.53
N ILE A 249 -3.45 -3.40 -25.61
CA ILE A 249 -3.68 -2.95 -26.98
C ILE A 249 -4.66 -3.91 -27.63
N VAL A 250 -5.82 -3.40 -28.07
CA VAL A 250 -6.87 -4.20 -28.71
C VAL A 250 -6.32 -4.93 -29.93
N GLY A 251 -6.66 -6.22 -30.04
CA GLY A 251 -6.24 -7.12 -31.11
C GLY A 251 -4.88 -7.78 -30.88
N LYS A 252 -4.13 -7.42 -29.84
CA LYS A 252 -2.88 -8.10 -29.47
C LYS A 252 -3.13 -9.28 -28.54
N SER A 253 -2.27 -10.29 -28.66
CA SER A 253 -2.28 -11.49 -27.82
C SER A 253 -1.39 -11.30 -26.59
N TYR A 254 -1.82 -11.84 -25.47
CA TYR A 254 -1.15 -11.71 -24.17
C TYR A 254 -1.16 -13.04 -23.43
N VAL A 255 -0.22 -13.21 -22.51
CA VAL A 255 -0.17 -14.35 -21.57
C VAL A 255 -0.14 -13.82 -20.15
N LEU A 256 -1.13 -14.23 -19.35
CA LEU A 256 -1.15 -14.04 -17.91
C LEU A 256 -0.49 -15.25 -17.24
N LEU A 257 0.57 -15.01 -16.47
CA LEU A 257 1.39 -15.98 -15.76
C LEU A 257 1.06 -15.95 -14.27
N ARG A 258 0.88 -17.10 -13.66
CA ARG A 258 0.58 -17.27 -12.23
C ARG A 258 1.74 -18.00 -11.54
N TYR A 259 2.21 -17.45 -10.43
CA TYR A 259 3.28 -18.00 -9.60
C TYR A 259 2.79 -18.19 -8.16
N SER A 260 3.22 -19.27 -7.50
CA SER A 260 2.86 -19.66 -6.13
C SER A 260 3.90 -19.18 -5.10
N SER A 261 5.00 -18.60 -5.57
CA SER A 261 6.07 -18.05 -4.73
C SER A 261 6.72 -16.86 -5.42
N TYR A 262 7.16 -15.88 -4.62
CA TYR A 262 7.94 -14.75 -5.12
C TYR A 262 9.29 -15.20 -5.70
N GLU A 263 9.85 -16.30 -5.20
CA GLU A 263 11.16 -16.84 -5.62
C GLU A 263 11.22 -17.22 -7.11
N TYR A 264 10.07 -17.46 -7.73
CA TYR A 264 9.98 -17.86 -9.14
C TYR A 264 9.60 -16.72 -10.08
N VAL A 265 9.24 -15.55 -9.54
CA VAL A 265 8.82 -14.39 -10.34
C VAL A 265 10.07 -13.71 -10.90
N PRO A 266 10.26 -13.65 -12.23
CA PRO A 266 11.37 -12.93 -12.81
C PRO A 266 11.29 -11.43 -12.49
N THR A 267 12.43 -10.81 -12.20
CA THR A 267 12.57 -9.36 -11.96
C THR A 267 13.16 -8.62 -13.16
N LYS A 268 13.69 -9.36 -14.12
CA LYS A 268 14.32 -8.89 -15.36
C LYS A 268 14.22 -9.96 -16.44
N GLY A 269 14.40 -9.57 -17.68
CA GLY A 269 14.40 -10.43 -18.85
C GLY A 269 13.47 -9.92 -19.94
N THR A 270 13.60 -10.52 -21.10
CA THR A 270 12.71 -10.34 -22.25
C THR A 270 11.35 -10.99 -22.01
N ILE A 271 10.38 -10.69 -22.88
CA ILE A 271 9.09 -11.41 -22.93
C ILE A 271 9.32 -12.94 -22.94
N SER A 272 10.28 -13.43 -23.72
CA SER A 272 10.58 -14.86 -23.81
C SER A 272 11.06 -15.44 -22.48
N ASP A 273 11.82 -14.67 -21.69
CA ASP A 273 12.30 -15.12 -20.37
C ASP A 273 11.12 -15.29 -19.39
N PHE A 274 10.13 -14.40 -19.43
CA PHE A 274 8.89 -14.57 -18.67
C PHE A 274 8.08 -15.77 -19.16
N LEU A 275 7.92 -15.95 -20.48
CA LEU A 275 7.17 -17.07 -21.07
C LEU A 275 7.83 -18.44 -20.87
N LEU A 276 9.12 -18.48 -20.53
CA LEU A 276 9.88 -19.69 -20.21
C LEU A 276 10.19 -19.83 -18.70
N SER A 277 9.74 -18.88 -17.88
CA SER A 277 9.96 -18.89 -16.44
C SER A 277 9.19 -20.00 -15.73
N ASN A 278 9.52 -20.24 -14.46
CA ASN A 278 8.91 -21.27 -13.63
C ASN A 278 7.53 -20.84 -13.07
N PHE A 279 6.60 -20.42 -13.93
CA PHE A 279 5.21 -20.19 -13.54
C PHE A 279 4.48 -21.53 -13.30
N ASP A 280 3.47 -21.52 -12.43
CA ASP A 280 2.63 -22.71 -12.21
C ASP A 280 1.60 -22.88 -13.31
N GLU A 281 0.99 -21.76 -13.74
CA GLU A 281 -0.07 -21.74 -14.74
C GLU A 281 0.06 -20.53 -15.65
N LYS A 282 -0.43 -20.68 -16.89
CA LYS A 282 -0.53 -19.61 -17.86
C LYS A 282 -1.90 -19.58 -18.52
N HIS A 283 -2.37 -18.38 -18.83
CA HIS A 283 -3.61 -18.13 -19.54
C HIS A 283 -3.38 -17.18 -20.71
N ALA A 284 -3.55 -17.68 -21.93
CA ALA A 284 -3.39 -16.89 -23.14
C ALA A 284 -4.73 -16.29 -23.57
N PHE A 285 -4.73 -15.03 -24.00
CA PHE A 285 -5.93 -14.35 -24.48
C PHE A 285 -5.60 -13.28 -25.53
N VAL A 286 -6.61 -12.90 -26.32
CA VAL A 286 -6.53 -11.74 -27.22
C VAL A 286 -7.31 -10.61 -26.59
N ALA A 287 -6.70 -9.43 -26.51
CA ALA A 287 -7.32 -8.25 -25.92
C ALA A 287 -8.45 -7.73 -26.84
N ASN A 288 -9.69 -7.75 -26.36
CA ASN A 288 -10.84 -7.12 -27.03
C ASN A 288 -11.13 -5.71 -26.50
N ASP A 289 -10.44 -5.32 -25.44
CA ASP A 289 -10.51 -4.01 -24.78
C ASP A 289 -9.12 -3.70 -24.17
N THR A 290 -8.94 -2.48 -23.67
CA THR A 290 -7.77 -2.01 -22.91
C THR A 290 -7.67 -2.61 -21.50
N ILE A 291 -8.74 -3.25 -21.04
CA ILE A 291 -8.83 -3.95 -19.76
C ILE A 291 -9.27 -5.40 -19.99
N TYR A 292 -8.61 -6.34 -19.32
CA TYR A 292 -9.03 -7.74 -19.30
C TYR A 292 -9.27 -8.19 -17.87
N ILE A 293 -10.41 -8.86 -17.65
CA ILE A 293 -10.79 -9.42 -16.35
C ILE A 293 -10.73 -10.94 -16.47
N TYR A 294 -9.98 -11.57 -15.57
CA TYR A 294 -9.81 -13.00 -15.49
C TYR A 294 -10.22 -13.48 -14.09
N GLU A 295 -11.24 -14.32 -14.02
CA GLU A 295 -11.58 -15.06 -12.81
C GLU A 295 -10.66 -16.27 -12.74
N ASP A 296 -9.78 -16.33 -11.74
CA ASP A 296 -8.86 -17.45 -11.59
C ASP A 296 -9.65 -18.70 -11.16
N PRO A 297 -9.73 -19.76 -12.00
CA PRO A 297 -10.42 -20.99 -11.63
C PRO A 297 -9.73 -21.71 -10.47
N LYS A 298 -8.46 -21.40 -10.19
CA LYS A 298 -7.72 -21.92 -9.05
C LYS A 298 -7.82 -20.98 -7.87
N LYS A 299 -8.30 -21.53 -6.76
CA LYS A 299 -8.40 -20.79 -5.51
C LYS A 299 -7.03 -20.29 -5.04
N ILE A 300 -7.05 -19.14 -4.37
CA ILE A 300 -5.89 -18.54 -3.74
C ILE A 300 -5.86 -19.00 -2.28
N PRO A 301 -4.82 -19.73 -1.85
CA PRO A 301 -4.70 -20.10 -0.44
C PRO A 301 -4.47 -18.83 0.39
N SER A 302 -5.13 -18.72 1.54
CA SER A 302 -4.94 -17.59 2.45
C SER A 302 -3.53 -17.57 3.05
N THR A 303 -2.82 -18.69 3.00
CA THR A 303 -1.41 -18.82 3.41
C THR A 303 -0.45 -18.68 2.23
N GLY A 304 0.74 -18.14 2.49
CA GLY A 304 1.80 -18.05 1.48
C GLY A 304 1.61 -16.85 0.57
N SER A 305 1.76 -17.05 -0.74
CA SER A 305 1.64 -16.00 -1.74
C SER A 305 1.19 -16.51 -3.11
N VAL A 306 0.59 -15.64 -3.91
CA VAL A 306 0.33 -15.87 -5.34
C VAL A 306 0.64 -14.59 -6.09
N TYR A 307 1.36 -14.66 -7.22
CA TYR A 307 1.72 -13.52 -8.05
C TYR A 307 1.23 -13.69 -9.47
N TYR A 308 0.80 -12.59 -10.08
CA TYR A 308 0.43 -12.54 -11.48
C TYR A 308 1.34 -11.58 -12.25
N ARG A 309 1.77 -11.99 -13.44
CA ARG A 309 2.46 -11.14 -14.42
C ARG A 309 1.80 -11.33 -15.77
N CYS A 310 1.49 -10.23 -16.46
CA CYS A 310 0.98 -10.30 -17.82
C CYS A 310 2.04 -9.79 -18.78
N VAL A 311 2.32 -10.51 -19.85
CA VAL A 311 3.25 -10.12 -20.91
C VAL A 311 2.58 -10.22 -22.28
N LEU A 312 3.07 -9.44 -23.25
CA LEU A 312 2.67 -9.58 -24.64
C LEU A 312 3.07 -10.98 -25.16
N GLN A 313 2.20 -11.64 -25.92
CA GLN A 313 2.56 -12.84 -26.66
C GLN A 313 3.10 -12.44 -28.04
N PRO A 314 4.35 -12.78 -28.38
CA PRO A 314 4.88 -12.51 -29.72
C PRO A 314 4.03 -13.22 -30.78
N GLU A 315 3.82 -12.55 -31.92
CA GLU A 315 3.24 -13.18 -33.10
C GLU A 315 4.22 -14.26 -33.61
N GLU A 316 3.71 -15.47 -33.88
CA GLU A 316 4.48 -16.55 -34.52
C GLU A 316 4.82 -16.21 -35.97
#